data_AF-A0A956QJK1-F1
#
_entry.id   AF-A0A956QJK1-F1
#
_cell.length_a   1.000
_cell.length_b   1.000
_cell.length_c   1.000
_cell.angle_alpha   90.00
_cell.angle_beta   90.00
_cell.angle_gamma   90.00
#
_symmetry.space_group_name_H-M   'P 1'
#
loop_
_entity.id
_entity.type
_entity.pdbx_description
1 polymer ?
#
loop_
_entity_poly.entity_id
_entity_poly.type
_entity_poly.pdbx_seq_one_letter_code
_entity_poly.pdbx_strand_id
1 'polypeptide(L)'
;MAEVKIVGAMETGFEEILTPDAVAFVSGLARAFADRRRQLLQARQEVQKALDEGLVLDFAPETAQVRQGDWKVAPIPDDLQDRRVEITGPVDRKMVINALNSGAKCFMADFEDSNSP
;
A
#
# COMPACT_ATOMS: atom_id res chain seq x y z
N MET A 1 26.09 7.78 -7.22
CA MET A 1 24.67 7.41 -6.97
C MET A 1 23.82 8.43 -7.68
N ALA A 2 22.81 8.04 -8.44
CA ALA A 2 21.93 9.02 -9.09
C ALA A 2 21.20 9.83 -8.01
N GLU A 3 21.35 11.14 -8.11
CA GLU A 3 20.70 12.13 -7.25
C GLU A 3 19.19 12.12 -7.53
N VAL A 4 18.38 12.17 -6.47
CA VAL A 4 16.92 12.20 -6.59
C VAL A 4 16.53 13.60 -7.03
N LYS A 5 15.74 13.69 -8.10
CA LYS A 5 15.21 14.97 -8.59
C LYS A 5 13.76 15.14 -8.16
N ILE A 6 13.48 16.17 -7.38
CA ILE A 6 12.12 16.63 -7.10
C ILE A 6 11.69 17.51 -8.27
N VAL A 7 10.61 17.13 -8.95
CA VAL A 7 10.12 17.82 -10.16
C VAL A 7 8.84 18.64 -9.94
N GLY A 8 8.12 18.37 -8.84
CA GLY A 8 6.95 19.15 -8.45
C GLY A 8 7.34 20.53 -7.93
N ALA A 9 6.43 21.49 -8.06
CA ALA A 9 6.60 22.78 -7.39
C ALA A 9 6.59 22.58 -5.87
N MET A 10 7.51 23.23 -5.17
CA MET A 10 7.54 23.21 -3.71
C MET A 10 6.54 24.24 -3.18
N GLU A 11 5.53 23.76 -2.48
CA GLU A 11 4.55 24.59 -1.77
C GLU A 11 4.92 24.71 -0.29
N THR A 12 4.37 25.71 0.40
CA THR A 12 4.59 25.90 1.83
C THR A 12 4.17 24.66 2.63
N GLY A 13 5.07 24.17 3.49
CA GLY A 13 4.87 22.98 4.30
C GLY A 13 5.41 21.69 3.66
N PHE A 14 5.73 21.68 2.37
CA PHE A 14 6.32 20.48 1.73
C PHE A 14 7.73 20.20 2.26
N GLU A 15 8.46 21.24 2.67
CA GLU A 15 9.77 21.14 3.33
C GLU A 15 9.74 20.34 4.64
N GLU A 16 8.59 20.28 5.31
CA GLU A 16 8.41 19.50 6.55
C GLU A 16 8.27 17.98 6.26
N ILE A 17 7.79 17.63 5.06
CA ILE A 17 7.59 16.24 4.63
C ILE A 17 8.79 15.74 3.82
N LEU A 18 9.27 16.55 2.88
CA LEU A 18 10.39 16.25 1.99
C LEU A 18 11.73 16.67 2.60
N THR A 19 11.94 16.32 3.87
CA THR A 19 13.21 16.54 4.56
C THR A 19 14.33 15.72 3.90
N PRO A 20 15.61 16.13 4.04
CA PRO A 20 16.72 15.36 3.47
C PRO A 20 16.72 13.88 3.87
N ASP A 21 16.41 13.59 5.14
CA ASP A 21 16.35 12.22 5.66
C ASP A 21 15.16 11.43 5.09
N ALA A 22 13.98 12.06 4.97
CA ALA A 22 12.82 11.42 4.35
C ALA A 22 13.06 11.10 2.87
N VAL A 23 13.64 12.04 2.12
CA VAL A 23 14.01 11.83 0.71
C VAL A 23 15.07 10.74 0.58
N ALA A 24 16.08 10.73 1.46
CA ALA A 24 17.09 9.69 1.49
C ALA A 24 16.46 8.32 1.74
N PHE A 25 15.57 8.21 2.73
CA PHE A 25 14.85 6.98 3.07
C PHE A 25 13.98 6.46 1.91
N VAL A 26 13.08 7.29 1.37
CA VAL A 26 12.19 6.91 0.27
C VAL A 26 12.98 6.53 -0.98
N SER A 27 14.06 7.25 -1.29
CA SER A 27 14.93 6.88 -2.42
C SER A 27 15.67 5.56 -2.19
N GLY A 28 16.03 5.24 -0.94
CA GLY A 28 16.56 3.94 -0.54
C GLY A 28 15.56 2.82 -0.82
N LEU A 29 14.30 3.00 -0.42
CA LEU A 29 13.21 2.04 -0.71
C LEU A 29 13.02 1.85 -2.21
N ALA A 30 13.00 2.95 -2.99
CA ALA A 30 12.85 2.87 -4.44
C ALA A 30 13.98 2.07 -5.08
N ARG A 31 15.24 2.31 -4.68
CA ARG A 31 16.40 1.55 -5.18
C ARG A 31 16.33 0.07 -4.80
N ALA A 32 15.88 -0.25 -3.59
CA ALA A 32 15.80 -1.62 -3.10
C ALA A 32 14.67 -2.43 -3.76
N PHE A 33 13.53 -1.80 -4.06
CA PHE A 33 12.30 -2.54 -4.39
C PHE A 33 11.70 -2.26 -5.78
N ALA A 34 12.14 -1.21 -6.50
CA ALA A 34 11.52 -0.85 -7.78
C ALA A 34 11.69 -1.92 -8.88
N ASP A 35 12.82 -2.62 -8.91
CA ASP A 35 13.04 -3.72 -9.87
C ASP A 35 12.06 -4.85 -9.64
N ARG A 36 11.90 -5.29 -8.39
CA ARG A 36 10.94 -6.34 -8.05
C ARG A 36 9.51 -5.91 -8.36
N ARG A 37 9.15 -4.65 -8.07
CA ARG A 37 7.84 -4.10 -8.44
C ARG A 37 7.59 -4.19 -9.94
N ARG A 38 8.57 -3.80 -10.78
CA ARG A 38 8.47 -3.90 -12.25
C ARG A 38 8.30 -5.34 -12.72
N GLN A 39 9.09 -6.27 -12.17
CA GLN A 39 8.96 -7.69 -12.48
C GLN A 39 7.57 -8.23 -12.15
N LEU A 40 7.00 -7.86 -11.01
CA LEU A 40 5.65 -8.27 -10.62
C LEU A 40 4.57 -7.69 -11.53
N LEU A 41 4.73 -6.44 -11.99
CA LEU A 41 3.81 -5.84 -12.97
C LEU A 41 3.88 -6.57 -14.32
N GLN A 42 5.08 -6.99 -14.75
CA GLN A 42 5.24 -7.81 -15.96
C GLN A 42 4.58 -9.19 -15.80
N ALA A 43 4.80 -9.85 -14.65
CA ALA A 43 4.18 -11.14 -14.35
C ALA A 43 2.64 -11.07 -14.37
N ARG A 44 2.04 -9.93 -13.95
CA ARG A 44 0.59 -9.73 -14.08
C ARG A 44 0.12 -9.76 -15.54
N GLN A 45 0.88 -9.17 -16.46
CA GLN A 45 0.54 -9.21 -17.90
C GLN A 45 0.66 -10.62 -18.47
N GLU A 46 1.66 -11.38 -18.04
CA GLU A 46 1.85 -12.78 -18.45
C GLU A 46 0.69 -13.67 -17.97
N VAL A 47 0.27 -13.50 -16.70
CA VAL A 47 -0.91 -14.20 -16.16
C VAL A 47 -2.17 -13.80 -16.92
N GLN A 48 -2.39 -12.51 -17.18
CA GLN A 48 -3.56 -12.05 -17.93
C GLN A 48 -3.60 -12.67 -19.33
N LYS A 49 -2.47 -12.70 -20.04
CA LYS A 49 -2.38 -13.34 -21.35
C LYS A 49 -2.75 -14.82 -21.30
N ALA A 50 -2.28 -15.55 -20.29
CA ALA A 50 -2.63 -16.95 -20.12
C ALA A 50 -4.14 -17.14 -19.85
N LEU A 51 -4.76 -16.24 -19.06
CA LEU A 51 -6.21 -16.24 -18.83
C LEU A 51 -6.98 -16.00 -20.14
N ASP A 52 -6.53 -15.04 -20.95
CA ASP A 52 -7.14 -14.76 -22.26
C ASP A 52 -7.01 -15.96 -23.23
N GLU A 53 -5.95 -16.77 -23.07
CA GLU A 53 -5.71 -18.02 -23.82
C GLU A 53 -6.45 -19.24 -23.24
N GLY A 54 -7.26 -19.06 -22.19
CA GLY A 54 -8.15 -20.10 -21.63
C GLY A 54 -7.64 -20.76 -20.35
N LEU A 55 -6.61 -20.22 -19.69
CA LEU A 55 -6.29 -20.61 -18.31
C LEU A 55 -7.50 -20.35 -17.40
N VAL A 56 -7.81 -21.32 -16.54
CA VAL A 56 -8.84 -21.19 -15.50
C VAL A 56 -8.15 -20.99 -14.16
N LEU A 57 -8.64 -20.03 -13.38
CA LEU A 57 -8.15 -19.79 -12.02
C LEU A 57 -8.60 -20.92 -11.10
N ASP A 58 -7.65 -21.53 -10.40
CA ASP A 58 -7.88 -22.52 -9.36
C ASP A 58 -6.77 -22.42 -8.29
N PHE A 59 -6.91 -23.17 -7.20
CA PHE A 59 -5.91 -23.24 -6.15
C PHE A 59 -4.60 -23.85 -6.64
N ALA A 60 -3.51 -23.09 -6.51
CA ALA A 60 -2.16 -23.53 -6.80
C ALA A 60 -1.78 -24.83 -6.02
N PRO A 61 -1.48 -25.95 -6.69
CA PRO A 61 -1.12 -27.21 -6.01
C PRO A 61 0.20 -27.09 -5.22
N GLU A 62 1.15 -26.28 -5.68
CA GLU A 62 2.46 -26.09 -5.07
C GLU A 62 2.41 -25.40 -3.69
N THR A 63 1.30 -24.76 -3.34
CA THR A 63 1.08 -24.13 -2.02
C THR A 63 0.11 -24.92 -1.14
N ALA A 64 -0.24 -26.16 -1.50
CA ALA A 64 -1.15 -27.01 -0.73
C ALA A 64 -0.67 -27.22 0.72
N GLN A 65 0.64 -27.46 0.94
CA GLN A 65 1.17 -27.62 2.31
C GLN A 65 1.00 -26.37 3.17
N VAL A 66 1.00 -25.17 2.58
CA VAL A 66 0.79 -23.93 3.33
C VAL A 66 -0.68 -23.82 3.75
N ARG A 67 -1.63 -24.14 2.85
CA ARG A 67 -3.07 -24.10 3.16
C ARG A 67 -3.51 -25.14 4.18
N GLN A 68 -2.83 -26.29 4.20
CA GLN A 68 -3.13 -27.40 5.11
C GLN A 68 -2.31 -27.37 6.40
N GLY A 69 -1.33 -26.48 6.50
CA GLY A 69 -0.45 -26.36 7.66
C GLY A 69 -1.15 -25.72 8.86
N ASP A 70 -0.70 -26.07 10.06
CA ASP A 70 -1.14 -25.45 11.31
C ASP A 70 -0.23 -24.25 11.64
N TRP A 71 -0.60 -23.07 11.12
CA TRP A 71 0.09 -21.82 11.38
C TRP A 71 -0.90 -20.67 11.60
N LYS A 72 -0.42 -19.61 12.22
CA LYS A 72 -1.16 -18.37 12.44
C LYS A 72 -0.29 -17.18 12.08
N VAL A 73 -0.94 -16.06 11.77
CA VAL A 73 -0.25 -14.76 11.65
C VAL A 73 0.39 -14.36 12.98
N ALA A 74 1.28 -13.38 12.95
CA ALA A 74 1.85 -12.80 14.16
C ALA A 74 0.76 -12.21 15.09
N PRO A 75 1.03 -12.07 16.41
CA PRO A 75 0.07 -11.48 17.35
C PRO A 75 -0.45 -10.11 16.89
N ILE A 76 -1.76 -9.90 17.05
CA ILE A 76 -2.44 -8.67 16.64
C ILE A 76 -2.31 -7.64 17.78
N PRO A 77 -1.81 -6.41 17.52
CA PRO A 77 -1.80 -5.32 18.49
C PRO A 77 -3.17 -5.04 19.09
N ASP A 78 -3.22 -4.61 20.37
CA ASP A 78 -4.47 -4.42 21.12
C ASP A 78 -5.45 -3.44 20.46
N ASP A 79 -4.94 -2.39 19.83
CA ASP A 79 -5.71 -1.37 19.11
C ASP A 79 -6.36 -1.90 17.82
N LEU A 80 -5.88 -3.03 17.27
CA LEU A 80 -6.41 -3.67 16.07
C LEU A 80 -7.31 -4.88 16.35
N GLN A 81 -7.57 -5.19 17.63
CA GLN A 81 -8.44 -6.32 17.99
C GLN A 81 -9.94 -6.01 17.80
N ASP A 82 -10.35 -4.75 17.93
CA ASP A 82 -11.75 -4.31 17.74
C ASP A 82 -11.88 -3.39 16.53
N ARG A 83 -12.15 -3.98 15.35
CA ARG A 83 -12.32 -3.28 14.06
C ARG A 83 -13.77 -3.35 13.55
N ARG A 84 -14.75 -3.35 14.46
CA ARG A 84 -16.17 -3.62 14.13
C ARG A 84 -16.80 -2.68 13.10
N VAL A 85 -16.31 -1.44 13.02
CA VAL A 85 -16.70 -0.44 12.04
C VAL A 85 -15.46 0.36 11.69
N GLU A 86 -15.20 0.49 10.39
CA GLU A 86 -14.12 1.31 9.83
C GLU A 86 -14.73 2.34 8.89
N ILE A 87 -14.22 3.56 8.96
CA ILE A 87 -14.56 4.62 8.01
C ILE A 87 -13.39 4.81 7.04
N THR A 88 -13.69 5.04 5.77
CA THR A 88 -12.69 5.35 4.75
C THR A 88 -12.91 6.77 4.25
N GLY A 89 -11.86 7.44 3.80
CA GLY A 89 -11.97 8.78 3.25
C GLY A 89 -10.64 9.42 2.89
N PRO A 90 -10.68 10.53 2.16
CA PRO A 90 -9.48 11.21 1.66
C PRO A 90 -8.68 11.82 2.81
N VAL A 91 -7.45 12.20 2.49
CA VAL A 91 -6.51 12.85 3.41
C VAL A 91 -6.68 14.36 3.52
N ASP A 92 -7.80 14.92 3.05
CA ASP A 92 -8.05 16.34 3.25
C ASP A 92 -8.24 16.66 4.73
N ARG A 93 -7.76 17.85 5.13
CA ARG A 93 -7.68 18.25 6.55
C ARG A 93 -9.02 18.14 7.28
N LYS A 94 -10.13 18.50 6.63
CA LYS A 94 -11.45 18.50 7.28
C LYS A 94 -11.99 17.08 7.38
N MET A 95 -11.82 16.26 6.34
CA MET A 95 -12.27 14.87 6.35
C MET A 95 -11.49 14.01 7.32
N VAL A 96 -10.19 14.21 7.46
CA VAL A 96 -9.39 13.52 8.50
C VAL A 96 -9.96 13.80 9.90
N ILE A 97 -10.28 15.06 10.21
CA ILE A 97 -10.88 15.44 11.51
C ILE A 97 -12.25 14.77 11.68
N ASN A 98 -13.10 14.80 10.66
CA ASN A 98 -14.43 14.20 10.75
C ASN A 98 -14.38 12.68 10.91
N ALA A 99 -13.50 12.02 10.16
CA ALA A 99 -13.35 10.58 10.19
C ALA A 99 -12.85 10.09 11.56
N LEU A 100 -11.83 10.75 12.12
CA LEU A 100 -11.32 10.44 13.46
C LEU A 100 -12.36 10.68 14.57
N ASN A 101 -13.30 11.60 14.37
CA ASN A 101 -14.38 11.89 15.33
C ASN A 101 -15.69 11.12 15.07
N SER A 102 -15.72 10.23 14.09
CA SER A 102 -16.95 9.55 13.64
C SER A 102 -17.51 8.51 14.63
N GLY A 103 -16.70 8.08 15.60
CA GLY A 103 -17.01 6.94 16.48
C GLY A 103 -16.72 5.56 15.85
N ALA A 104 -16.22 5.51 14.60
CA ALA A 104 -15.63 4.31 14.03
C ALA A 104 -14.38 3.88 14.83
N LYS A 105 -14.06 2.59 14.78
CA LYS A 105 -12.86 2.05 15.46
C LYS A 105 -11.59 2.33 14.70
N CYS A 106 -11.68 2.38 13.38
CA CYS A 106 -10.56 2.66 12.50
C CYS A 106 -10.95 3.69 11.44
N PHE A 107 -9.97 4.50 11.04
CA PHE A 107 -10.05 5.37 9.87
C PHE A 107 -8.96 4.96 8.89
N MET A 108 -9.36 4.55 7.69
CA MET A 108 -8.44 4.35 6.57
C MET A 108 -8.29 5.68 5.82
N ALA A 109 -7.21 6.40 6.13
CA ALA A 109 -6.83 7.64 5.46
C ALA A 109 -6.23 7.31 4.08
N ASP A 110 -6.90 7.74 3.02
CA ASP A 110 -6.72 7.16 1.70
C ASP A 110 -5.95 8.07 0.72
N PHE A 111 -4.89 7.53 0.12
CA PHE A 111 -4.10 8.12 -0.96
C PHE A 111 -4.31 7.38 -2.30
N GLU A 112 -5.22 6.41 -2.34
CA GLU A 112 -5.58 5.60 -3.50
C GLU A 112 -6.91 6.10 -4.10
N ASP A 113 -7.94 5.26 -4.16
CA ASP A 113 -9.10 5.46 -5.04
C ASP A 113 -9.98 6.67 -4.67
N SER A 114 -10.00 7.10 -3.40
CA SER A 114 -10.78 8.28 -2.98
C SER A 114 -10.01 9.61 -3.06
N ASN A 115 -8.76 9.60 -3.51
CA ASN A 115 -7.92 10.80 -3.64
C ASN A 115 -7.53 11.05 -5.11
N SER A 116 -7.54 12.31 -5.55
CA SER A 116 -6.95 12.69 -6.85
C SER A 116 -5.46 12.97 -6.63
N PRO A 117 -4.54 12.10 -7.09
CA PRO A 117 -3.11 12.28 -6.87
C PRO A 117 -2.47 13.37 -7.74
#